data_AF-A0A3P6GHQ1-F1
#
_entry.id   AF-A0A3P6GHQ1-F1
#
_cell.length_a   1.000
_cell.length_b   1.000
_cell.length_c   1.000
_cell.angle_alpha   90.00
_cell.angle_beta   90.00
_cell.angle_gamma   90.00
#
_symmetry.space_group_name_H-M   'P 1'
#
loop_
_entity.id
_entity.type
_entity.pdbx_description
1 polymer ?
#
loop_
_entity_poly.entity_id
_entity_poly.type
_entity_poly.pdbx_seq_one_letter_code
_entity_poly.pdbx_strand_id
1 'polypeptide(L)'
;MRITSIRFETDCLDLVDMITNPVYWPTFVSELEMFQRLHEDFEDVSVSHIPRSRNGRADSLAKKARTKDYIFSHIDQIRPDGGA
;
A
#
# COMPACT_ATOMS: atom_id res chain seq x y z
N MET A 1 -23.71 5.16 5.25
CA MET A 1 -22.64 5.85 6.01
C MET A 1 -21.53 6.12 5.00
N ARG A 2 -21.37 7.37 4.55
CA ARG A 2 -20.23 7.75 3.70
C ARG A 2 -19.08 8.05 4.65
N ILE A 3 -17.96 7.36 4.49
CA ILE A 3 -16.73 7.73 5.20
C ILE A 3 -16.18 8.93 4.44
N THR A 4 -16.16 10.10 5.07
CA THR A 4 -15.75 11.35 4.41
C THR A 4 -14.26 11.60 4.56
N SER A 5 -13.66 11.24 5.71
CA SER A 5 -12.22 11.41 5.96
C SER A 5 -11.59 10.13 6.52
N ILE A 6 -10.42 9.76 5.98
CA ILE A 6 -9.61 8.62 6.44
C ILE A 6 -8.18 9.06 6.73
N ARG A 7 -7.66 8.59 7.86
CA ARG A 7 -6.26 8.77 8.27
C ARG A 7 -5.60 7.40 8.38
N PHE A 8 -4.70 7.11 7.43
CA PHE A 8 -3.84 5.95 7.48
C PHE A 8 -2.52 6.30 8.19
N GLU A 9 -2.02 5.36 8.96
CA GLU A 9 -0.73 5.44 9.63
C GLU A 9 0.11 4.24 9.23
N THR A 10 1.39 4.47 8.94
CA THR A 10 2.36 3.44 8.55
C THR A 10 3.69 3.68 9.25
N ASP A 11 4.45 2.63 9.57
CA ASP A 11 5.84 2.74 10.04
C ASP A 11 6.86 2.58 8.92
N CYS A 12 6.39 2.54 7.66
CA CYS A 12 7.23 2.46 6.47
C CYS A 12 7.37 3.85 5.83
N LEU A 13 8.55 4.47 5.97
CA LEU A 13 8.85 5.75 5.33
C LEU A 13 8.84 5.64 3.80
N ASP A 14 9.34 4.54 3.25
CA ASP A 14 9.35 4.30 1.81
C ASP A 14 7.93 4.33 1.23
N LEU A 15 6.93 3.82 1.95
CA LEU A 15 5.53 3.88 1.52
C LEU A 15 5.01 5.31 1.45
N VAL A 16 5.38 6.15 2.42
CA VAL A 16 5.00 7.57 2.41
C VAL A 16 5.70 8.29 1.25
N ASP A 17 6.96 7.96 0.98
CA ASP A 17 7.71 8.53 -0.14
C ASP A 17 7.18 8.07 -1.50
N MET A 18 6.79 6.79 -1.64
CA MET A 18 6.13 6.25 -2.84
C MET A 18 4.85 7.03 -3.19
N ILE A 19 4.05 7.38 -2.18
CA ILE A 19 2.80 8.11 -2.39
C ILE A 19 3.06 9.60 -2.69
N THR A 20 4.05 10.19 -2.02
CA THR A 20 4.35 11.63 -2.15
C THR A 20 5.14 11.93 -3.42
N ASN A 21 6.05 11.03 -3.80
CA ASN A 21 6.99 11.18 -4.92
C ASN A 21 6.97 9.95 -5.84
N PRO A 22 5.82 9.60 -6.43
CA PRO A 22 5.65 8.35 -7.19
C PRO A 22 6.60 8.20 -8.39
N VAL A 23 7.08 9.32 -8.95
CA VAL A 23 8.06 9.34 -10.06
C VAL A 23 9.37 8.63 -9.72
N TYR A 24 9.79 8.61 -8.45
CA TYR A 24 11.01 7.92 -8.04
C TYR A 24 10.82 6.41 -7.78
N TRP A 25 9.58 5.93 -7.86
CA TRP A 25 9.21 4.55 -7.55
C TRP A 25 8.52 3.84 -8.73
N PRO A 26 9.15 3.82 -9.93
CA PRO A 26 8.52 3.34 -11.17
C PRO A 26 8.14 1.85 -11.14
N THR A 27 8.73 1.06 -10.25
CA THR A 27 8.37 -0.35 -10.05
C THR A 27 6.96 -0.54 -9.48
N PHE A 28 6.41 0.47 -8.78
CA PHE A 28 5.13 0.38 -8.08
C PHE A 28 4.00 1.16 -8.76
N VAL A 29 4.16 1.48 -10.06
CA VAL A 29 3.18 2.31 -10.80
C VAL A 29 1.78 1.71 -10.75
N SER A 30 1.65 0.40 -10.96
CA SER A 30 0.34 -0.26 -11.00
C SER A 30 -0.37 -0.24 -9.66
N GLU A 31 0.37 -0.42 -8.56
CA GLU A 31 -0.14 -0.36 -7.20
C GLU A 31 -0.49 1.08 -6.81
N LEU A 32 0.31 2.06 -7.22
CA LEU A 32 0.05 3.48 -6.97
C LEU A 32 -1.18 3.98 -7.75
N GLU A 33 -1.39 3.53 -8.98
CA GLU A 33 -2.61 3.80 -9.75
C GLU A 33 -3.84 3.18 -9.08
N MET A 34 -3.75 1.94 -8.60
CA MET A 34 -4.83 1.29 -7.86
C MET A 34 -5.14 2.04 -6.56
N PHE A 35 -4.10 2.45 -5.84
CA PHE A 35 -4.23 3.25 -4.63
C PHE A 35 -4.92 4.59 -4.90
N GLN A 36 -4.56 5.29 -5.99
CA GLN A 36 -5.21 6.54 -6.38
C GLN A 36 -6.70 6.36 -6.69
N ARG A 37 -7.07 5.28 -7.40
CA ARG A 37 -8.49 4.98 -7.67
C ARG A 37 -9.28 4.75 -6.38
N LEU A 38 -8.70 4.02 -5.42
CA LEU A 38 -9.30 3.81 -4.11
C LEU A 38 -9.39 5.11 -3.29
N HIS A 39 -8.42 6.00 -3.46
CA HIS A 39 -8.40 7.30 -2.80
C HIS A 39 -9.55 8.20 -3.30
N GLU A 40 -9.88 8.15 -4.59
CA GLU A 40 -10.99 8.92 -5.19
C GLU A 40 -12.38 8.57 -4.61
N ASP A 41 -12.53 7.42 -3.98
CA ASP A 41 -13.78 7.00 -3.31
C ASP A 41 -14.06 7.76 -1.99
N PHE A 42 -13.12 8.56 -1.51
CA PHE A 42 -13.19 9.29 -0.24
C PHE A 42 -12.98 10.81 -0.45
N GLU A 43 -13.56 11.64 0.42
CA GLU A 43 -13.43 13.11 0.28
C GLU A 43 -12.06 13.62 0.77
N ASP A 44 -11.51 12.99 1.80
CA ASP A 44 -10.22 13.35 2.40
C ASP A 44 -9.48 12.09 2.85
N VAL A 45 -8.26 11.89 2.36
CA VAL A 45 -7.41 10.77 2.77
C VAL A 45 -6.01 11.28 3.04
N SER A 46 -5.43 10.84 4.14
CA SER A 46 -4.03 11.10 4.46
C SER A 46 -3.31 9.84 4.88
N VAL A 47 -2.03 9.76 4.54
CA VAL A 47 -1.13 8.69 4.97
C VAL A 47 0.04 9.35 5.68
N SER A 48 0.31 8.95 6.91
CA SER A 48 1.37 9.55 7.72
C SER A 48 2.27 8.49 8.36
N HIS A 49 3.53 8.87 8.57
CA HIS A 49 4.49 8.00 9.24
C HIS A 49 4.31 8.05 10.76
N ILE A 50 4.33 6.87 11.40
CA ILE A 50 4.43 6.69 12.84
C ILE A 50 5.62 5.81 13.20
N PRO A 51 6.26 6.00 14.36
CA PRO A 51 7.28 5.07 14.85
C PRO A 51 6.75 3.64 14.92
N ARG A 52 7.59 2.64 14.58
CA ARG A 52 7.24 1.22 14.66
C ARG A 52 6.71 0.78 16.03
N SER A 53 7.20 1.39 17.11
CA SER A 53 6.70 1.15 18.48
C SER A 53 5.22 1.51 18.66
N ARG A 54 4.68 2.41 17.81
CA ARG A 54 3.27 2.79 17.76
C ARG A 54 2.46 1.99 16.75
N ASN A 55 3.10 1.23 15.85
CA ASN A 55 2.44 0.36 14.87
C ASN A 55 2.39 -1.14 15.29
N GLY A 56 2.47 -1.42 16.59
CA GLY A 56 2.69 -2.78 17.10
C GLY A 56 1.62 -3.80 16.70
N ARG A 57 0.35 -3.38 16.55
CA ARG A 57 -0.73 -4.27 16.13
C ARG A 57 -0.57 -4.72 14.67
N ALA A 58 -0.33 -3.78 13.75
CA ALA A 58 -0.14 -4.11 12.34
C ALA A 58 1.15 -4.94 12.15
N ASP A 59 2.23 -4.58 12.84
CA ASP A 59 3.48 -5.34 12.82
C ASP A 59 3.30 -6.79 13.29
N SER A 60 2.57 -6.99 14.40
CA SER A 60 2.28 -8.33 14.91
C SER A 60 1.48 -9.17 13.91
N LEU A 61 0.49 -8.56 13.25
CA LEU A 61 -0.32 -9.24 12.23
C LEU A 61 0.51 -9.62 11.00
N ALA A 62 1.33 -8.70 10.50
CA ALA A 62 2.22 -8.95 9.36
C ALA A 62 3.23 -10.07 9.67
N LYS A 63 3.86 -10.05 10.85
CA LYS A 63 4.77 -11.11 11.32
C LYS A 63 4.09 -12.46 11.45
N LYS A 64 2.87 -12.50 12.00
CA LYS A 64 2.07 -13.73 12.10
C LYS A 64 1.67 -14.26 10.73
N ALA A 65 1.36 -13.40 9.77
CA ALA A 65 1.07 -13.82 8.40
C ALA A 65 2.30 -14.42 7.72
N ARG A 66 3.47 -13.76 7.84
CA ARG A 66 4.74 -14.24 7.26
C ARG A 66 5.23 -15.57 7.84
N THR A 67 4.92 -15.85 9.10
CA THR A 67 5.31 -17.11 9.78
C THR A 67 4.37 -18.27 9.49
N LYS A 68 3.20 -18.01 8.89
CA LYS A 68 2.39 -19.07 8.32
C LYS A 68 3.03 -19.49 7.00
N ASP A 69 3.21 -20.79 6.80
CA ASP A 69 3.85 -21.41 5.63
C ASP A 69 2.99 -21.30 4.34
N TYR A 70 2.24 -20.20 4.22
CA TYR A 70 1.49 -19.86 3.01
C TYR A 70 2.42 -19.10 2.07
N ILE A 71 2.82 -19.76 1.00
CA ILE A 71 3.47 -19.11 -0.14
C ILE A 71 2.39 -18.29 -0.87
N PHE A 72 2.36 -16.99 -0.64
CA PHE A 72 1.60 -16.06 -1.47
C PHE A 72 2.45 -15.73 -2.70
N SER A 73 2.06 -16.19 -3.89
CA SER A 73 2.58 -15.63 -5.13
C SER A 73 1.74 -14.40 -5.48
N HIS A 74 2.34 -13.21 -5.44
CA HIS A 74 1.77 -12.03 -6.09
C HIS A 74 1.80 -12.30 -7.59
N ILE A 75 0.63 -12.46 -8.21
CA ILE A 75 0.50 -12.60 -9.66
C ILE A 75 0.10 -11.22 -10.17
N ASP A 76 1.07 -10.47 -10.68
CA ASP A 76 0.78 -9.28 -11.48
C ASP A 76 -0.01 -9.73 -12.71
N GLN A 77 -1.29 -9.38 -12.76
CA GLN A 77 -2.17 -9.73 -13.87
C GLN A 77 -1.82 -8.96 -15.16
N ILE A 78 -0.86 -8.03 -15.10
CA ILE A 78 -0.43 -7.20 -16.23
C ILE A 78 0.74 -7.90 -16.93
N ARG A 79 0.49 -9.06 -17.52
CA ARG A 79 1.39 -9.58 -18.55
C ARG A 79 0.86 -9.02 -19.88
N PRO A 80 1.56 -8.09 -20.56
CA PRO A 80 1.15 -7.72 -21.90
C PRO A 80 1.25 -9.00 -22.74
N ASP A 81 0.15 -9.38 -23.37
CA ASP A 81 0.16 -10.49 -24.31
C ASP A 81 1.30 -10.24 -25.30
N GLY A 82 2.25 -11.17 -25.32
CA GLY A 82 3.39 -11.10 -26.23
C GLY A 82 2.88 -11.02 -27.65
N GLY A 83 2.92 -9.81 -28.22
CA GLY A 83 2.74 -9.59 -29.64
C GLY A 83 3.90 -10.25 -30.35
N ALA A 84 3.61 -11.38 -31.00
CA ALA A 84 4.43 -11.97 -32.06
C ALA A 84 4.32 -11.12 -33.33
#